data_AF-A0A2G3ACT6-F1
#
_entry.id   AF-A0A2G3ACT6-F1
#
_cell.length_a   1.000
_cell.length_b   1.000
_cell.length_c   1.000
_cell.angle_alpha   90.00
_cell.angle_beta   90.00
_cell.angle_gamma   90.00
#
_symmetry.space_group_name_H-M   'P 1'
#
loop_
_entity.id
_entity.type
_entity.pdbx_description
1 polymer ?
#
loop_
_entity_poly.entity_id
_entity_poly.type
_entity_poly.pdbx_seq_one_letter_code
_entity_poly.pdbx_strand_id
1 'polypeptide(L)'
;MIILPFHKHPRLDGHLETTRTDLRRVNRRVVHHAPCSVGILVDRGLGGASHVSSSNVDFSVTALFFAGHDDREALAYGVRIAEHPGISLVVVQFIVDPEVNGTSVKHYHRQLPQESLSSLKEGESSDADCDSE
;
A
#
# COMPACT_ATOMS: atom_id res chain seq x y z
N MET A 1 4.59 5.54 7.80
CA MET A 1 5.14 4.78 6.65
C MET A 1 6.17 5.57 5.83
N ILE A 2 7.18 4.89 5.27
CA ILE A 2 8.11 5.39 4.22
C ILE A 2 7.82 4.65 2.91
N ILE A 3 7.82 5.34 1.76
CA ILE A 3 7.68 4.72 0.44
C ILE A 3 8.99 4.87 -0.34
N LEU A 4 9.52 3.75 -0.84
CA LEU A 4 10.74 3.70 -1.62
C LEU A 4 10.45 3.25 -3.06
N PRO A 5 11.14 3.80 -4.07
CA PRO A 5 11.02 3.31 -5.43
C PRO A 5 11.66 1.92 -5.56
N PHE A 6 11.14 1.10 -6.47
CA PHE A 6 11.78 -0.18 -6.79
C PHE A 6 13.06 0.02 -7.60
N HIS A 7 14.10 -0.75 -7.27
CA HIS A 7 15.42 -0.64 -7.87
C HIS A 7 15.52 -1.29 -9.26
N LYS A 8 14.43 -1.87 -9.76
CA LYS A 8 14.35 -2.46 -11.10
C LYS A 8 13.37 -1.70 -11.97
N HIS A 9 13.67 -1.60 -13.26
CA HIS A 9 12.83 -0.96 -14.26
C HIS A 9 12.29 -1.98 -15.26
N PRO A 10 11.09 -1.76 -15.82
CA PRO A 10 10.55 -2.60 -16.89
C PRO A 10 11.39 -2.47 -18.17
N ARG A 11 11.72 -3.61 -18.79
CA ARG A 11 12.20 -3.72 -20.17
C ARG A 11 11.03 -3.69 -21.14
N LEU A 12 11.34 -3.51 -22.43
CA LEU A 12 10.39 -3.65 -23.54
C LEU A 12 9.79 -5.06 -23.65
N ASP A 13 10.50 -6.08 -23.19
CA ASP A 13 10.04 -7.48 -23.15
C ASP A 13 9.20 -7.82 -21.89
N GLY A 14 8.94 -6.83 -21.03
CA GLY A 14 8.19 -6.99 -19.78
C GLY A 14 9.01 -7.55 -18.61
N HIS A 15 10.27 -7.94 -18.81
CA HIS A 15 11.15 -8.35 -17.73
C HIS A 15 11.68 -7.14 -16.93
N LEU A 16 12.08 -7.37 -15.68
CA LEU A 16 12.60 -6.31 -14.80
C LEU A 16 14.13 -6.32 -14.77
N GLU A 17 14.76 -5.20 -15.12
CA GLU A 17 16.20 -5.00 -15.05
C GLU A 17 16.66 -4.27 -13.82
N THR A 18 17.76 -4.74 -13.23
CA THR A 18 18.44 -3.99 -12.17
C THR A 18 19.40 -2.98 -12.78
N THR A 19 18.88 -1.80 -13.13
CA THR A 19 19.68 -0.68 -13.63
C THR A 19 20.23 0.22 -12.51
N ARG A 20 19.66 0.15 -11.29
CA ARG A 20 20.01 1.03 -10.15
C ARG A 20 20.43 0.24 -8.91
N THR A 21 21.67 -0.25 -8.91
CA THR A 21 22.23 -1.06 -7.82
C THR A 21 22.45 -0.27 -6.52
N ASP A 22 22.66 1.04 -6.64
CA ASP A 22 22.71 2.03 -5.56
C ASP A 22 21.39 2.08 -4.77
N LEU A 23 20.25 2.19 -5.48
CA LEU A 23 18.93 2.17 -4.87
C LEU A 23 18.66 0.86 -4.15
N ARG A 24 19.09 -0.28 -4.71
CA ARG A 24 18.94 -1.58 -4.03
C ARG A 24 19.63 -1.58 -2.66
N ARG A 25 20.83 -1.00 -2.58
CA ARG A 25 21.58 -0.89 -1.32
C ARG A 25 20.88 0.02 -0.32
N VAL A 26 20.37 1.16 -0.78
CA VAL A 26 19.60 2.10 0.06
C VAL A 26 18.32 1.45 0.56
N ASN A 27 17.51 0.86 -0.31
CA ASN A 27 16.26 0.20 0.05
C ASN A 27 16.48 -0.88 1.10
N ARG A 28 17.52 -1.71 0.94
CA ARG A 28 17.85 -2.75 1.92
C ARG A 28 18.22 -2.17 3.29
N ARG A 29 18.93 -1.05 3.31
CA ARG A 29 19.27 -0.37 4.57
C ARG A 29 18.04 0.21 5.25
N VAL A 30 17.16 0.86 4.49
CA VAL A 30 15.93 1.45 5.03
C VAL A 30 15.01 0.36 5.59
N VAL A 31 14.72 -0.69 4.82
CA VAL A 31 13.88 -1.81 5.27
C VAL A 31 14.39 -2.45 6.57
N HIS A 32 15.70 -2.48 6.79
CA HIS A 32 16.29 -3.16 7.94
C HIS A 32 16.40 -2.28 9.20
N HIS A 33 16.32 -0.96 9.08
CA HIS A 33 16.59 -0.03 10.19
C HIS A 33 15.49 1.01 10.42
N ALA A 34 14.51 1.13 9.53
CA ALA A 34 13.42 2.08 9.73
C ALA A 34 12.59 1.69 10.96
N PRO A 35 12.25 2.65 11.83
CA PRO A 35 11.38 2.41 12.98
C PRO A 35 9.88 2.40 12.62
N CYS A 36 9.56 2.29 11.32
CA CYS A 36 8.19 2.40 10.81
C CYS A 36 8.01 1.54 9.54
N SER A 37 6.76 1.34 9.12
CA SER A 37 6.41 0.58 7.92
C SER A 37 7.10 1.11 6.67
N VAL A 38 7.64 0.21 5.84
CA VAL A 38 8.32 0.55 4.58
C VAL A 38 7.59 -0.10 3.41
N GLY A 39 7.04 0.71 2.52
CA GLY A 39 6.46 0.27 1.25
C GLY A 39 7.46 0.39 0.11
N ILE A 40 7.43 -0.57 -0.82
CA ILE A 40 8.22 -0.53 -2.06
C ILE A 40 7.28 -0.31 -3.24
N LEU A 41 7.39 0.85 -3.90
CA LEU A 41 6.63 1.20 -5.08
C LEU A 41 7.26 0.57 -6.32
N VAL A 42 6.58 -0.43 -6.88
CA VAL A 42 6.97 -1.06 -8.15
C VAL A 42 6.18 -0.41 -9.27
N ASP A 43 6.83 0.51 -9.98
CA ASP A 43 6.25 1.11 -11.17
C ASP A 43 6.45 0.19 -12.39
N ARG A 44 5.34 -0.20 -13.03
CA ARG A 44 5.33 -1.02 -14.27
C ARG A 44 4.90 -0.22 -15.50
N GLY A 45 5.18 1.09 -15.52
CA GLY A 45 4.83 1.97 -16.63
C GLY A 45 3.64 2.88 -16.32
N LEU A 46 3.49 3.29 -15.06
CA LEU A 46 2.61 4.37 -14.64
C LEU A 46 3.32 5.71 -14.97
N GLY A 47 3.09 6.22 -16.18
CA GLY A 47 3.70 7.47 -16.67
C GLY A 47 4.19 7.37 -18.11
N GLY A 48 4.30 8.51 -18.80
CA GLY A 48 4.66 8.56 -20.21
C GLY A 48 3.45 8.33 -21.13
N ALA A 49 3.50 7.32 -22.01
CA ALA A 49 2.42 7.02 -22.97
C ALA A 49 1.10 6.56 -22.31
N SER A 50 1.16 6.15 -21.05
CA SER A 50 0.03 5.77 -20.19
C SER A 50 -0.46 6.94 -19.32
N HIS A 51 0.05 8.15 -19.52
CA HIS A 51 -0.40 9.33 -18.80
C HIS A 51 -1.81 9.73 -19.25
N VAL A 52 -2.80 9.48 -18.40
CA VAL A 52 -4.19 9.85 -18.63
C VAL A 52 -4.44 11.20 -17.96
N SER A 53 -5.20 12.08 -18.62
CA SER A 53 -5.71 13.31 -17.97
C SER A 53 -6.43 12.94 -16.68
N SER A 54 -6.28 13.72 -15.61
CA SER A 54 -6.99 13.50 -14.35
C SER A 54 -8.51 13.37 -14.56
N SER A 55 -9.08 14.10 -15.52
CA SER A 55 -10.49 14.03 -15.89
C SER A 55 -10.94 12.67 -16.45
N ASN A 56 -10.02 11.86 -16.95
CA ASN A 56 -10.28 10.60 -17.65
C ASN A 56 -9.72 9.39 -16.88
N VAL A 57 -9.26 9.60 -15.64
CA VAL A 57 -8.80 8.51 -14.78
C VAL A 57 -9.99 7.62 -14.46
N ASP A 58 -9.86 6.33 -14.75
CA ASP A 58 -10.78 5.27 -14.35
C ASP A 58 -9.93 4.04 -14.01
N PHE A 59 -9.52 3.95 -12.75
CA PHE A 59 -8.65 2.88 -12.27
C PHE A 59 -9.25 2.16 -11.06
N SER A 60 -8.97 0.87 -10.97
CA SER A 60 -9.25 0.08 -9.77
C SER A 60 -7.93 -0.23 -9.05
N VAL A 61 -7.87 0.13 -7.77
CA VAL A 61 -6.75 -0.17 -6.88
C VAL A 61 -7.19 -1.27 -5.93
N THR A 62 -6.39 -2.32 -5.79
CA THR A 62 -6.67 -3.41 -4.85
C THR A 62 -5.70 -3.37 -3.68
N ALA A 63 -6.23 -3.30 -2.46
CA ALA A 63 -5.48 -3.45 -1.21
C ALA A 63 -5.70 -4.85 -0.64
N LEU A 64 -4.62 -5.60 -0.47
CA LEU A 64 -4.64 -6.90 0.22
C LEU A 64 -4.42 -6.65 1.72
N PHE A 65 -5.32 -7.15 2.57
CA PHE A 65 -5.34 -6.86 4.00
C PHE A 65 -5.33 -8.14 4.82
N PHE A 66 -4.25 -8.38 5.56
CA PHE A 66 -4.03 -9.53 6.44
C PHE A 66 -4.15 -9.16 7.94
N ALA A 67 -4.66 -7.95 8.24
CA ALA A 67 -4.84 -7.38 9.56
C ALA A 67 -3.57 -7.09 10.38
N GLY A 68 -2.39 -7.02 9.74
CA GLY A 68 -1.14 -6.60 10.35
C GLY A 68 -1.03 -5.09 10.62
N HIS A 69 0.06 -4.69 11.29
CA HIS A 69 0.39 -3.26 11.47
C HIS A 69 0.65 -2.57 10.13
N ASP A 70 1.50 -3.18 9.29
CA ASP A 70 1.86 -2.64 7.97
C ASP A 70 0.66 -2.61 7.01
N ASP A 71 -0.28 -3.54 7.16
CA ASP A 71 -1.49 -3.59 6.32
C ASP A 71 -2.40 -2.40 6.54
N ARG A 72 -2.44 -1.85 7.76
CA ARG A 72 -3.21 -0.63 8.07
C ARG A 72 -2.61 0.59 7.38
N GLU A 73 -1.29 0.71 7.39
CA GLU A 73 -0.58 1.76 6.65
C GLU A 73 -0.76 1.59 5.13
N ALA A 74 -0.70 0.36 4.62
CA ALA A 74 -0.95 0.06 3.21
C ALA A 74 -2.39 0.38 2.79
N LEU A 75 -3.37 0.03 3.64
CA LEU A 75 -4.77 0.36 3.41
C LEU A 75 -4.97 1.87 3.44
N ALA A 76 -4.45 2.58 4.45
CA ALA A 76 -4.51 4.04 4.52
C ALA A 76 -3.91 4.69 3.27
N TYR A 77 -2.79 4.17 2.74
CA TYR A 77 -2.24 4.63 1.48
C TYR A 77 -3.20 4.42 0.30
N GLY A 78 -3.82 3.24 0.19
CA GLY A 78 -4.87 2.97 -0.80
C GLY A 78 -6.07 3.91 -0.70
N VAL A 79 -6.50 4.22 0.52
CA VAL A 79 -7.57 5.20 0.79
C VAL A 79 -7.19 6.58 0.25
N ARG A 80 -5.95 7.03 0.45
CA ARG A 80 -5.48 8.31 -0.09
C ARG A 80 -5.45 8.32 -1.61
N ILE A 81 -5.08 7.21 -2.25
CA ILE A 81 -5.13 7.11 -3.72
C ILE A 81 -6.59 7.25 -4.20
N ALA A 82 -7.54 6.66 -3.49
CA ALA A 82 -8.96 6.73 -3.79
C ALA A 82 -9.65 8.07 -3.45
N GLU A 83 -8.92 9.07 -2.95
CA GLU A 83 -9.44 10.44 -2.87
C GLU A 83 -9.66 11.05 -4.27
N HIS A 84 -9.02 10.49 -5.31
CA HIS A 84 -9.31 10.83 -6.70
C HIS A 84 -10.64 10.21 -7.16
N PRO A 85 -11.60 10.98 -7.71
CA PRO A 85 -12.95 10.49 -8.02
C PRO A 85 -12.98 9.39 -9.10
N GLY A 86 -11.96 9.34 -9.95
CA GLY A 86 -11.76 8.30 -10.96
C GLY A 86 -11.12 7.00 -10.45
N ILE A 87 -10.92 6.84 -9.14
CA ILE A 87 -10.26 5.65 -8.58
C ILE A 87 -11.21 4.91 -7.63
N SER A 88 -11.43 3.63 -7.91
CA SER A 88 -12.13 2.71 -7.01
C SER A 88 -11.14 1.90 -6.17
N LEU A 89 -11.34 1.85 -4.85
CA LEU A 89 -10.56 1.00 -3.95
C LEU A 89 -11.31 -0.29 -3.64
N VAL A 90 -10.69 -1.43 -3.94
CA VAL A 90 -11.14 -2.77 -3.56
C VAL A 90 -10.27 -3.27 -2.43
N VAL A 91 -10.87 -3.65 -1.30
CA VAL A 91 -10.15 -4.25 -0.17
C VAL A 91 -10.45 -5.74 -0.11
N VAL A 92 -9.39 -6.54 -0.16
CA VAL A 92 -9.46 -8.00 -0.01
C VAL A 92 -8.92 -8.36 1.37
N GLN A 93 -9.82 -8.73 2.28
CA GLN A 93 -9.44 -9.15 3.62
C GLN A 93 -9.22 -10.66 3.69
N PHE A 94 -8.04 -11.06 4.18
CA PHE A 94 -7.64 -12.44 4.42
C PHE A 94 -7.90 -12.79 5.88
N ILE A 95 -8.74 -13.79 6.12
CA ILE A 95 -9.02 -14.31 7.47
C ILE A 95 -8.60 -15.77 7.53
N VAL A 96 -7.78 -16.12 8.52
CA VAL A 96 -7.38 -17.50 8.81
C VAL A 96 -8.53 -18.17 9.56
N ASP A 97 -8.98 -19.32 9.07
CA ASP A 97 -9.97 -20.13 9.77
C ASP A 97 -9.29 -20.90 10.91
N PRO A 98 -9.65 -20.67 12.19
CA PRO A 98 -9.02 -21.34 13.32
C PRO A 98 -9.30 -22.84 13.38
N GLU A 99 -10.33 -23.34 12.67
CA GLU A 99 -10.69 -24.78 12.69
C GLU A 99 -10.07 -25.58 11.53
N VAL A 100 -9.39 -24.91 10.60
CA VAL A 100 -8.69 -25.58 9.50
C VAL A 100 -7.20 -25.63 9.85
N ASN A 101 -6.69 -26.82 10.21
CA ASN A 101 -5.25 -27.11 10.40
C ASN A 101 -4.43 -27.03 9.08
N GLY A 102 -4.81 -26.15 8.16
CA GLY A 102 -4.23 -25.97 6.84
C GLY A 102 -4.69 -24.65 6.20
N THR A 103 -3.84 -24.10 5.34
CA THR A 103 -3.84 -22.78 4.68
C THR A 103 -5.10 -22.40 3.90
N SER A 104 -6.27 -22.35 4.52
CA SER A 104 -7.50 -21.91 3.86
C SER A 104 -7.83 -20.47 4.27
N VAL A 105 -7.72 -19.56 3.30
CA VAL A 105 -8.09 -18.15 3.45
C VAL A 105 -9.55 -18.00 3.01
N LYS A 106 -10.42 -17.50 3.90
CA LYS A 106 -11.74 -17.03 3.49
C LYS A 106 -11.63 -15.63 2.87
N HIS A 107 -12.12 -15.47 1.65
CA HIS A 107 -12.09 -14.21 0.90
C HIS A 107 -13.34 -13.37 1.19
N TYR A 108 -13.17 -12.17 1.73
CA TYR A 108 -14.24 -11.21 1.91
C TYR A 108 -14.03 -10.03 0.95
N HIS A 109 -14.98 -9.83 0.04
CA HIS A 109 -15.02 -8.66 -0.83
C HIS A 109 -15.84 -7.57 -0.14
N ARG A 110 -15.19 -6.49 0.32
CA ARG A 110 -15.89 -5.29 0.80
C ARG A 110 -15.47 -4.12 -0.08
N GLN A 111 -16.42 -3.61 -0.88
CA GLN A 111 -16.29 -2.27 -1.43
C GLN A 111 -16.45 -1.32 -0.24
N LEU A 112 -15.43 -0.53 0.11
CA LEU A 112 -15.59 0.49 1.13
C LEU A 112 -16.34 1.68 0.51
N PRO A 113 -17.53 2.06 1.01
CA PRO A 113 -18.15 3.32 0.64
C PRO A 113 -17.24 4.49 1.05
N GLN A 114 -17.28 5.59 0.30
CA GLN A 114 -16.48 6.79 0.57
C GLN A 114 -16.64 7.31 2.02
N GLU A 115 -17.82 7.12 2.60
CA GLU A 115 -18.16 7.49 3.99
C GLU A 115 -17.47 6.62 5.05
N SER A 116 -17.03 5.40 4.72
CA SER A 116 -16.30 4.52 5.65
C SER A 116 -14.79 4.79 5.68
N LEU A 117 -14.31 5.69 4.81
CA LEU A 117 -12.91 6.09 4.73
C LEU A 117 -12.56 7.22 5.71
N SER A 118 -13.55 8.01 6.12
CA SER A 118 -13.39 9.07 7.12
C SER A 118 -13.26 8.52 8.54
N SER A 119 -13.97 7.45 8.88
CA SER A 119 -13.90 6.80 10.21
C SER A 119 -12.60 6.04 10.47
N LEU A 120 -11.79 5.78 9.43
CA LEU A 120 -10.42 5.27 9.56
C LEU A 120 -9.38 6.38 9.77
N LYS A 121 -9.77 7.67 9.64
CA LYS A 121 -8.89 8.82 9.93
C LYS A 121 -8.84 9.14 11.43
N GLU A 122 -9.80 8.68 12.22
CA GLU A 122 -9.89 8.91 13.67
C GLU A 122 -9.26 7.74 14.45
N GLY A 123 -7.94 7.65 14.34
CA GLY A 123 -7.08 6.95 15.30
C GLY A 123 -6.13 7.97 15.91
N GLU A 124 -6.68 9.02 16.50
CA GLU A 124 -5.93 10.11 17.12
C GLU A 124 -5.11 9.58 18.29
N SER A 125 -3.86 10.05 18.32
CA SER A 125 -2.94 10.01 19.44
C SER A 125 -3.67 10.33 20.74
N SER A 126 -3.71 9.38 21.67
CA SER A 126 -3.90 9.71 23.07
C SER A 126 -2.52 10.00 23.67
N ASP A 127 -2.49 11.14 24.34
CA ASP A 127 -1.37 11.72 25.06
C ASP A 127 -0.65 10.69 25.95
N ALA A 128 0.68 10.63 25.80
CA ALA A 128 1.55 10.34 26.93
C ALA A 128 2.29 11.63 27.25
N ASP A 129 1.61 12.41 28.09
CA ASP A 129 2.19 13.44 28.93
C ASP A 129 3.40 12.85 29.68
N CYS A 130 4.58 13.43 29.48
CA CYS A 130 5.78 13.15 30.26
C CYS A 130 6.42 14.50 30.59
N ASP A 131 5.78 15.18 31.53
CA ASP A 131 6.36 16.26 32.31
C ASP A 131 7.40 15.72 33.31
N SER A 132 8.52 16.45 33.42
CA SER A 132 9.50 16.52 34.55
C SER A 132 10.25 15.23 34.95
N GLU A 133 11.59 15.18 35.04
CA GLU A 133 12.61 16.15 35.50
C GLU A 133 13.90 16.12 34.64
#